data_AF-A0A6L3X6J7-F1
#
_entry.id   AF-A0A6L3X6J7-F1
#
_cell.length_a   1.000
_cell.length_b   1.000
_cell.length_c   1.000
_cell.angle_alpha   90.00
_cell.angle_beta   90.00
_cell.angle_gamma   90.00
#
_symmetry.space_group_name_H-M   'P 1'
#
loop_
_entity.id
_entity.type
_entity.pdbx_description
1 polymer ?
#
loop_
_entity_poly.entity_id
_entity_poly.type
_entity_poly.pdbx_seq_one_letter_code
_entity_poly.pdbx_strand_id
1 'polypeptide(L)'
;MQQQKPQKPLEGAQLVIMTIALSLATFMQVLDSTIANVAIPTIAGNLGSSLSQGTWVITSFGVANAISIPITGWLAKRVGEVKLFLWSTILFVLASWACGMSSSLTMLIFFRVIQGIVAGPLIPLSQSLL
;
A
#
# COMPACT_ATOMS: atom_id res chain seq x y z
N MET A 1 -18.97 24.46 5.31
CA MET A 1 -18.58 24.02 6.66
C MET A 1 -19.54 22.91 7.07
N GLN A 2 -19.28 21.67 6.64
CA GLN A 2 -20.19 20.55 6.90
C GLN A 2 -19.77 19.85 8.19
N GLN A 3 -20.73 19.76 9.12
CA GLN A 3 -20.63 19.18 10.45
C GLN A 3 -20.10 17.74 10.42
N GLN A 4 -18.92 17.54 10.98
CA GLN A 4 -18.37 16.24 11.31
C GLN A 4 -19.14 15.73 12.54
N LYS A 5 -20.03 14.73 12.33
CA LYS A 5 -20.74 14.04 13.42
C LYS A 5 -19.71 13.61 14.48
N PRO A 6 -19.94 13.88 15.79
CA PRO A 6 -19.04 13.44 16.83
C PRO A 6 -19.04 11.91 16.83
N GLN A 7 -18.00 11.30 16.26
CA GLN A 7 -17.76 9.89 16.42
C GLN A 7 -17.48 9.67 17.90
N LYS A 8 -18.34 8.87 18.56
CA LYS A 8 -18.07 8.47 19.94
C LYS A 8 -16.67 7.86 19.96
N PRO A 9 -15.78 8.27 20.88
CA PRO A 9 -14.51 7.59 21.04
C PRO A 9 -14.83 6.11 21.23
N LEU A 10 -14.24 5.27 20.37
CA LEU A 10 -14.29 3.84 20.59
C LEU A 10 -13.66 3.61 21.97
N GLU A 11 -14.26 2.79 22.82
CA GLU A 11 -13.75 2.55 24.18
C GLU A 11 -13.46 1.06 24.35
N GLY A 12 -12.40 0.74 25.12
CA GLY A 12 -12.04 -0.63 25.50
C GLY A 12 -11.66 -1.53 24.32
N ALA A 13 -12.34 -2.68 24.19
CA ALA A 13 -11.96 -3.74 23.26
C ALA A 13 -12.04 -3.33 21.78
N GLN A 14 -12.92 -2.40 21.41
CA GLN A 14 -13.08 -1.96 20.02
C GLN A 14 -11.89 -1.14 19.51
N LEU A 15 -11.30 -0.29 20.37
CA LEU A 15 -10.04 0.40 20.04
C LEU A 15 -8.92 -0.60 19.81
N VAL A 16 -8.77 -1.57 20.72
CA VAL A 16 -7.71 -2.58 20.63
C VAL A 16 -7.82 -3.37 19.33
N ILE A 17 -9.04 -3.80 18.95
CA ILE A 17 -9.28 -4.50 17.68
C ILE A 17 -8.92 -3.61 16.48
N MET A 18 -9.32 -2.34 16.49
CA MET A 18 -8.97 -1.41 15.41
C MET A 18 -7.46 -1.15 15.32
N THR A 19 -6.79 -0.92 16.45
CA THR A 19 -5.34 -0.74 16.50
C THR A 19 -4.62 -1.98 15.96
N ILE A 20 -5.06 -3.19 16.35
CA ILE A 20 -4.48 -4.44 15.83
C ILE A 20 -4.72 -4.54 14.32
N ALA A 21 -5.92 -4.23 13.83
CA ALA A 21 -6.24 -4.28 12.40
C ALA A 21 -5.39 -3.31 11.57
N LEU A 22 -5.26 -2.05 12.00
CA LEU A 22 -4.43 -1.03 11.35
C LEU A 22 -2.94 -1.41 11.37
N SER A 23 -2.47 -1.94 12.51
CA SER A 23 -1.11 -2.40 12.68
C SER A 23 -0.80 -3.59 11.77
N LEU A 24 -1.73 -4.55 11.66
CA LEU A 24 -1.60 -5.72 10.79
C LEU A 24 -1.59 -5.34 9.31
N ALA A 25 -2.44 -4.40 8.90
CA ALA A 25 -2.45 -3.89 7.53
C ALA A 25 -1.12 -3.20 7.17
N THR A 26 -0.60 -2.37 8.07
CA THR A 26 0.68 -1.69 7.90
C THR A 26 1.84 -2.70 7.87
N PHE A 27 1.80 -3.70 8.74
CA PHE A 27 2.77 -4.80 8.75
C PHE A 27 2.75 -5.60 7.44
N MET A 28 1.57 -5.96 6.94
CA MET A 28 1.42 -6.70 5.69
C MET A 28 2.00 -5.93 4.50
N GLN A 29 1.82 -4.60 4.47
CA GLN A 29 2.45 -3.76 3.45
C GLN A 29 3.98 -3.82 3.50
N VAL A 30 4.58 -3.70 4.70
CA VAL A 30 6.04 -3.76 4.86
C VAL A 30 6.58 -5.15 4.52
N LEU A 31 5.86 -6.21 4.90
CA LEU A 31 6.18 -7.57 4.51
C LEU A 31 6.22 -7.74 2.98
N ASP A 32 5.20 -7.25 2.26
CA ASP A 32 5.14 -7.35 0.80
C ASP A 32 6.34 -6.66 0.13
N SER A 33 6.69 -5.44 0.55
CA SER A 33 7.88 -4.75 0.03
C SER A 33 9.17 -5.53 0.30
N THR A 34 9.28 -6.15 1.47
CA THR A 34 10.46 -6.95 1.84
C THR A 34 10.56 -8.23 1.00
N ILE A 35 9.44 -8.94 0.81
CA ILE A 35 9.37 -10.13 -0.05
C ILE A 35 9.78 -9.77 -1.48
N ALA A 36 9.29 -8.65 -2.00
CA ALA A 36 9.66 -8.16 -3.33
C ALA A 36 11.18 -7.97 -3.43
N ASN A 37 11.77 -7.22 -2.50
CA ASN A 37 13.20 -6.90 -2.50
C ASN A 37 14.07 -8.16 -2.50
N VAL A 38 13.66 -9.20 -1.77
CA VAL A 38 14.38 -10.49 -1.71
C VAL A 38 14.15 -11.34 -2.97
N ALA A 39 12.95 -11.30 -3.56
CA ALA A 39 12.60 -12.11 -4.73
C ALA A 39 13.14 -11.56 -6.06
N ILE A 40 13.45 -10.26 -6.14
CA ILE A 40 13.87 -9.58 -7.38
C ILE A 40 15.05 -10.26 -8.08
N PRO A 41 16.15 -10.63 -7.40
CA PRO A 41 17.26 -11.32 -8.06
C PRO A 41 16.84 -12.67 -8.68
N THR A 42 15.97 -13.42 -8.00
CA THR A 42 15.42 -14.69 -8.50
C THR A 42 14.49 -14.48 -9.70
N ILE A 43 13.61 -13.48 -9.64
CA ILE A 43 12.70 -13.12 -10.74
C ILE A 43 13.48 -12.69 -11.97
N ALA A 44 14.49 -11.83 -11.80
CA ALA A 44 15.35 -11.38 -12.89
C ALA A 44 16.14 -12.55 -13.52
N GLY A 45 16.68 -13.45 -12.70
CA GLY A 45 17.35 -14.67 -13.15
C GLY A 45 16.45 -15.62 -13.93
N ASN A 46 15.22 -15.86 -13.44
CA ASN A 46 14.25 -16.75 -14.10
C ASN A 46 13.72 -16.19 -15.44
N LEU A 47 13.62 -14.86 -15.56
CA LEU A 47 13.18 -14.19 -16.79
C LEU A 47 14.34 -13.90 -17.77
N GLY A 48 15.58 -14.27 -17.43
CA GLY A 48 16.77 -13.95 -18.23
C GLY A 48 17.01 -12.44 -18.39
N SER A 49 16.48 -11.64 -17.47
CA SER A 49 16.50 -10.18 -17.52
C SER A 49 17.62 -9.61 -16.64
N SER A 50 18.15 -8.44 -16.99
CA SER A 50 19.26 -7.86 -16.24
C SER A 50 18.82 -7.43 -14.84
N LEU A 51 19.72 -7.56 -13.85
CA LEU A 51 19.46 -7.14 -12.47
C LEU A 51 19.06 -5.66 -12.38
N SER A 52 19.58 -4.83 -13.29
CA SER A 52 19.22 -3.42 -13.44
C SER A 52 17.73 -3.22 -13.76
N GLN A 53 17.11 -4.10 -14.54
CA GLN A 53 15.66 -4.07 -14.78
C GLN A 53 14.88 -4.46 -13.52
N GLY A 54 15.39 -5.41 -12.73
CA GLY A 54 14.84 -5.73 -11.41
C GLY A 54 14.82 -4.53 -10.46
N THR A 55 15.89 -3.73 -10.42
CA THR A 55 15.94 -2.50 -9.59
C THR A 55 14.81 -1.52 -9.91
N TRP A 56 14.40 -1.41 -11.18
CA TRP A 56 13.30 -0.53 -11.60
C TRP A 56 11.95 -0.88 -10.97
N VAL A 57 11.75 -2.14 -10.57
CA VAL A 57 10.54 -2.58 -9.87
C VAL A 57 10.46 -1.90 -8.49
N ILE A 58 11.56 -1.91 -7.74
CA ILE A 58 11.64 -1.37 -6.38
C ILE A 58 11.56 0.16 -6.41
N THR A 59 12.33 0.79 -7.31
CA THR A 59 12.37 2.25 -7.41
C THR A 59 11.04 2.82 -7.89
N SER A 60 10.38 2.19 -8.87
CA SER A 60 9.07 2.66 -9.36
C SER A 60 7.99 2.54 -8.29
N PHE A 61 7.99 1.46 -7.50
CA PHE A 61 7.12 1.33 -6.34
C PHE A 61 7.38 2.45 -5.31
N GLY A 62 8.65 2.70 -4.99
CA GLY A 62 9.04 3.75 -4.03
C GLY A 62 8.63 5.15 -4.48
N VAL A 63 8.86 5.50 -5.75
CA VAL A 63 8.47 6.79 -6.34
C VAL A 63 6.96 6.96 -6.34
N ALA A 64 6.22 5.93 -6.76
CA ALA A 64 4.78 5.93 -6.77
C ALA A 64 4.19 6.12 -5.36
N ASN A 65 4.76 5.42 -4.38
CA ASN A 65 4.38 5.55 -2.97
C ASN A 65 4.66 6.98 -2.47
N ALA A 66 5.86 7.51 -2.71
CA ALA A 66 6.25 8.86 -2.30
C ALA A 66 5.32 9.96 -2.87
N ILE A 67 4.88 9.82 -4.12
CA ILE A 67 3.92 10.75 -4.74
C ILE A 67 2.53 10.64 -4.11
N SER A 68 2.13 9.43 -3.68
CA SER A 68 0.80 9.18 -3.13
C SER A 68 0.61 9.72 -1.71
N ILE A 69 1.69 9.80 -0.92
CA ILE A 69 1.66 10.36 0.45
C ILE A 69 1.05 11.77 0.52
N PRO A 70 1.51 12.79 -0.23
CA PRO A 70 0.92 14.14 -0.17
C PRO A 70 -0.51 14.17 -0.70
N ILE A 71 -0.84 13.34 -1.69
CA ILE A 71 -2.20 13.21 -2.25
C ILE A 71 -3.17 12.68 -1.19
N THR A 72 -2.69 11.78 -0.33
CA THR A 72 -3.48 11.18 0.74
C THR A 72 -4.10 12.23 1.65
N GLY A 73 -3.37 13.27 2.04
CA GLY A 73 -3.89 14.30 2.94
C GLY A 73 -5.09 15.07 2.36
N TRP A 74 -5.07 15.34 1.05
CA TRP A 74 -6.21 15.96 0.37
C TRP A 74 -7.37 14.98 0.19
N LEU A 75 -7.07 13.74 -0.21
CA LEU A 75 -8.07 12.71 -0.49
C LEU A 75 -8.77 12.25 0.80
N ALA A 76 -8.05 12.15 1.91
CA ALA A 76 -8.56 11.84 3.25
C ALA A 76 -9.57 12.90 3.72
N LYS A 77 -9.26 14.20 3.52
CA LYS A 77 -10.19 15.30 3.84
C LYS A 77 -11.48 15.28 3.01
N ARG A 78 -11.44 14.72 1.79
CA ARG A 78 -12.58 14.72 0.86
C ARG A 78 -13.44 13.47 0.96
N VAL A 79 -12.84 12.30 1.13
CA VAL A 79 -13.50 10.98 1.10
C VAL A 79 -13.74 10.42 2.50
N GLY A 80 -12.95 10.84 3.48
CA GLY A 80 -12.91 10.32 4.84
C GLY A 80 -11.86 9.23 5.03
N GLU A 81 -11.13 9.30 6.14
CA GLU A 81 -9.95 8.47 6.42
C GLU A 81 -10.26 6.98 6.45
N VAL A 82 -11.33 6.57 7.15
CA VAL A 82 -11.74 5.16 7.28
C VAL A 82 -12.09 4.54 5.93
N LYS A 83 -12.85 5.25 5.09
CA LYS A 83 -13.25 4.76 3.76
C LYS A 83 -12.03 4.61 2.86
N LEU A 84 -11.16 5.62 2.89
CA LEU A 84 -9.96 5.65 2.07
C LEU A 84 -8.98 4.54 2.45
N PHE A 85 -8.86 4.25 3.74
CA PHE A 85 -8.06 3.14 4.26
C PHE A 85 -8.60 1.78 3.77
N LEU A 86 -9.90 1.56 3.87
CA LEU A 86 -10.55 0.33 3.37
C LEU A 86 -10.37 0.15 1.87
N TRP A 87 -10.64 1.19 1.07
CA TRP A 87 -10.44 1.15 -0.38
C TRP A 87 -8.98 0.88 -0.76
N SER A 88 -8.04 1.54 -0.08
CA SER A 88 -6.61 1.34 -0.31
C SER A 88 -6.19 -0.08 0.05
N THR A 89 -6.69 -0.64 1.15
CA THR A 89 -6.39 -2.02 1.56
C THR A 89 -6.89 -3.04 0.53
N ILE A 90 -8.14 -2.88 0.06
CA ILE A 90 -8.72 -3.79 -0.95
C ILE A 90 -7.94 -3.70 -2.27
N LEU A 91 -7.67 -2.48 -2.75
CA LEU A 91 -6.90 -2.26 -3.96
C LEU A 91 -5.46 -2.81 -3.82
N PHE A 92 -4.87 -2.73 -2.63
CA PHE A 92 -3.53 -3.24 -2.37
C PHE A 92 -3.48 -4.76 -2.51
N VAL A 93 -4.46 -5.46 -1.95
CA VAL A 93 -4.58 -6.92 -2.08
C VAL A 93 -4.77 -7.33 -3.53
N LEU A 94 -5.65 -6.64 -4.27
CA LEU A 94 -5.87 -6.90 -5.70
C LEU A 94 -4.61 -6.65 -6.54
N ALA A 95 -3.89 -5.56 -6.28
CA ALA A 95 -2.66 -5.24 -6.98
C ALA A 95 -1.53 -6.25 -6.65
N SER A 96 -1.40 -6.67 -5.39
CA SER A 96 -0.43 -7.69 -4.97
C SER A 96 -0.72 -9.04 -5.65
N TRP A 97 -2.00 -9.42 -5.76
CA TRP A 97 -2.38 -10.63 -6.50
C TRP A 97 -2.05 -10.51 -7.99
N ALA A 98 -2.30 -9.35 -8.62
CA ALA A 98 -1.94 -9.10 -10.01
C ALA A 98 -0.41 -9.14 -10.24
N CYS A 99 0.40 -8.68 -9.28
CA CYS A 99 1.85 -8.82 -9.31
C CYS A 99 2.28 -10.30 -9.36
N GLY A 100 1.60 -11.18 -8.60
CA GLY A 100 1.86 -12.62 -8.60
C GLY A 100 1.52 -13.32 -9.92
N MET A 101 0.57 -12.79 -10.69
CA MET A 101 0.21 -13.30 -12.01
C MET A 101 1.06 -12.73 -13.16
N SER A 102 2.00 -11.83 -12.87
CA SER A 102 2.79 -11.18 -13.93
C SER A 102 3.72 -12.17 -14.64
N SER A 103 3.61 -12.22 -15.97
CA SER A 103 4.44 -13.11 -16.83
C SER A 103 5.66 -12.40 -17.44
N SER A 104 5.81 -11.09 -17.22
CA SER A 104 6.94 -10.30 -17.71
C SER A 104 7.36 -9.25 -16.70
N LEU A 105 8.63 -8.88 -16.73
CA LEU A 105 9.19 -7.91 -15.79
C LEU A 105 8.55 -6.51 -15.97
N THR A 106 8.25 -6.10 -17.21
CA THR A 106 7.54 -4.84 -17.47
C THR A 106 6.13 -4.84 -16.88
N MET A 107 5.40 -5.95 -17.00
CA MET A 107 4.07 -6.09 -16.40
C MET A 107 4.16 -6.05 -14.87
N LEU A 108 5.19 -6.67 -14.29
CA LEU A 108 5.47 -6.63 -12.87
C LEU A 108 5.75 -5.19 -12.38
N ILE A 109 6.57 -4.42 -13.11
CA ILE A 109 6.82 -3.00 -12.81
C ILE A 109 5.50 -2.21 -12.82
N PHE A 110 4.67 -2.41 -13.85
CA PHE A 110 3.40 -1.69 -13.98
C PHE A 110 2.46 -1.96 -12.79
N PHE A 111 2.27 -3.23 -12.42
CA PHE A 111 1.45 -3.55 -11.24
C PHE A 111 2.08 -3.06 -9.94
N ARG A 112 3.41 -3.05 -9.83
CA ARG A 112 4.12 -2.47 -8.67
C ARG A 112 3.94 -0.97 -8.57
N VAL A 113 3.89 -0.23 -9.67
CA VAL A 113 3.57 1.20 -9.66
C VAL A 113 2.16 1.41 -9.09
N ILE A 114 1.18 0.67 -9.60
CA ILE A 114 -0.21 0.73 -9.09
C ILE A 114 -0.24 0.39 -7.60
N GLN A 115 0.43 -0.69 -7.20
CA GLN A 115 0.51 -1.12 -5.80
C GLN A 115 1.17 -0.04 -4.93
N GLY A 116 2.19 0.66 -5.42
CA GLY A 116 2.84 1.78 -4.73
C GLY A 116 1.92 2.98 -4.52
N ILE A 117 1.16 3.37 -5.54
CA ILE A 117 0.15 4.44 -5.43
C ILE A 117 -0.88 4.11 -4.35
N VAL A 118 -1.33 2.86 -4.32
CA VAL A 118 -2.34 2.39 -3.36
C VAL A 118 -1.77 2.17 -1.96
N ALA A 119 -0.48 1.83 -1.88
CA ALA A 119 0.23 1.61 -0.63
C ALA A 119 0.50 2.92 0.15
N GLY A 120 0.84 4.01 -0.55
CA GLY A 120 1.24 5.26 0.10
C GLY A 120 0.25 5.86 1.09
N PRO A 121 -1.08 5.78 0.86
CA PRO A 121 -2.07 6.22 1.83
C PRO A 121 -2.15 5.40 3.13
N LEU A 122 -1.74 4.13 3.13
CA LEU A 122 -2.01 3.23 4.27
C LEU A 122 -1.31 3.66 5.55
N ILE A 123 -0.04 4.06 5.50
CA ILE A 123 0.74 4.50 6.68
C ILE A 123 0.16 5.78 7.32
N PRO A 124 -0.01 6.91 6.60
CA PRO A 124 -0.53 8.14 7.20
C PRO A 124 -1.98 8.01 7.67
N LEU A 125 -2.80 7.18 7.01
CA LEU A 125 -4.17 6.90 7.46
C LEU A 125 -4.19 6.07 8.74
N SER A 126 -3.35 5.02 8.82
CA SER A 126 -3.21 4.25 10.06
C SER A 126 -2.83 5.16 11.23
N GLN A 127 -1.93 6.12 11.02
CA GLN A 127 -1.53 7.08 12.07
C GLN A 127 -2.62 8.09 12.44
N SER A 128 -3.48 8.46 11.49
CA SER A 128 -4.56 9.44 11.74
C SER A 128 -5.80 8.78 12.34
N LEU A 129 -5.98 7.46 12.14
CA LEU A 129 -7.08 6.67 12.70
C LEU A 129 -6.80 6.09 14.09
N LEU A 130 -5.53 6.11 14.54
CA LEU A 130 -5.10 5.76 15.89
C LEU A 130 -5.27 6.96 16.85
#